data_AF-A0A257PYZ6-F1
#
_entry.id   AF-A0A257PYZ6-F1
#
_cell.length_a   1.000
_cell.length_b   1.000
_cell.length_c   1.000
_cell.angle_alpha   90.00
_cell.angle_beta   90.00
_cell.angle_gamma   90.00
#
_symmetry.space_group_name_H-M   'P 1'
#
loop_
_entity.id
_entity.type
_entity.pdbx_description
1 polymer ?
#
loop_
_entity_poly.entity_id
_entity_poly.type
_entity_poly.pdbx_seq_one_letter_code
_entity_poly.pdbx_strand_id
1 'polypeptide(L)' 'MLNFKIWEEVEPPKGTVFNYPIRPFHNATAHIAAMPAPPEIAVQIYNRGTMPTMLAKLKSGQSIDQVLSWASDELEGFTR' A
#
# COMPACT_ATOMS: atom_id res chain seq x y z
N MET A 1 -6.45 13.42 -14.75
CA MET A 1 -5.20 13.99 -14.23
C MET A 1 -3.93 13.23 -14.64
N LEU A 2 -3.96 12.20 -15.51
CA LEU A 2 -2.76 11.43 -15.89
C LEU A 2 -2.42 11.47 -17.41
N ASN A 3 -3.12 12.31 -18.18
CA ASN A 3 -2.93 12.44 -19.64
C ASN A 3 -1.95 13.60 -19.94
N PHE A 4 -0.69 13.44 -19.57
CA PHE A 4 0.34 14.45 -19.86
C PHE A 4 1.08 14.09 -21.16
N LYS A 5 1.31 15.09 -22.02
CA LYS A 5 2.04 14.93 -23.30
C LYS A 5 3.44 14.33 -23.11
N ILE A 6 4.08 14.61 -21.98
CA ILE A 6 5.42 14.07 -21.65
C ILE A 6 5.47 12.53 -21.67
N TRP A 7 4.35 11.84 -21.40
CA TRP A 7 4.28 10.37 -21.46
C TRP A 7 4.19 9.80 -22.87
N GLU A 8 3.99 10.65 -23.88
CA GLU A 8 4.09 10.28 -25.30
C GLU A 8 5.53 10.45 -25.81
N GLU A 9 6.28 11.41 -25.24
CA GLU A 9 7.63 11.78 -25.68
C GLU A 9 8.73 11.04 -24.90
N VAL A 10 8.51 10.78 -23.60
CA VAL A 10 9.46 10.17 -22.66
C VAL A 10 8.83 8.92 -22.05
N GLU A 11 8.33 8.03 -22.90
CA GLU A 11 7.75 6.75 -22.46
C GLU A 11 8.79 5.89 -21.73
N PRO A 12 8.40 5.08 -20.73
CA PRO A 12 9.31 4.12 -20.11
C PRO A 12 9.89 3.18 -21.16
N PRO A 13 11.13 2.67 -20.99
CA PRO A 13 11.74 1.77 -21.95
C PRO A 13 10.80 0.62 -22.29
N LYS A 14 10.69 0.28 -23.58
CA LYS A 14 9.75 -0.75 -24.04
C LYS A 14 9.95 -2.05 -23.25
N GLY A 15 8.85 -2.56 -22.70
CA GLY A 15 8.83 -3.78 -21.87
C GLY A 15 9.11 -3.57 -20.37
N THR A 16 9.34 -2.35 -19.90
CA THR A 16 9.63 -2.10 -18.47
C THR A 16 8.38 -1.79 -17.67
N VAL A 17 7.68 -0.69 -17.99
CA VAL A 17 6.60 -0.16 -17.14
C VAL A 17 5.36 0.16 -17.97
N PHE A 18 4.69 -0.88 -18.49
CA PHE A 18 3.45 -0.72 -19.25
C PHE A 18 2.33 -0.05 -18.43
N ASN A 19 2.27 -0.33 -17.13
CA ASN A 19 1.16 0.09 -16.27
C ASN A 19 1.30 1.53 -15.72
N TYR A 20 2.35 2.28 -16.05
CA TYR A 20 2.58 3.63 -15.53
C TYR A 20 2.67 4.68 -16.66
N PRO A 21 1.93 5.81 -16.56
CA PRO A 21 0.92 6.10 -15.54
C PRO A 21 -0.32 5.22 -15.72
N ILE A 22 -1.16 5.09 -14.68
CA ILE A 22 -2.43 4.36 -14.78
C ILE A 22 -3.36 5.09 -15.75
N ARG A 23 -3.77 4.43 -16.84
CA ARG A 23 -4.66 4.94 -17.90
C ARG A 23 -6.02 4.25 -17.84
N PRO A 24 -7.10 4.83 -18.42
CA PRO A 24 -8.44 4.27 -18.34
C PRO A 24 -8.55 2.81 -18.80
N PHE A 25 -7.80 2.41 -19.83
CA PHE A 25 -7.83 1.03 -20.35
C PHE A 25 -7.12 0.02 -19.45
N HIS A 26 -6.35 0.45 -18.44
CA HIS A 26 -5.74 -0.46 -17.47
C HIS A 26 -6.78 -1.05 -16.49
N ASN A 27 -7.97 -0.44 -16.36
CA ASN A 27 -8.98 -0.81 -15.36
C ASN A 27 -8.39 -1.03 -13.95
N ALA A 28 -7.42 -0.18 -13.57
CA ALA A 28 -6.64 -0.31 -12.35
C ALA A 28 -6.91 0.88 -11.42
N THR A 29 -6.95 0.60 -10.12
CA THR A 29 -7.06 1.62 -9.08
C THR A 29 -5.67 1.99 -8.58
N ALA A 30 -5.34 3.28 -8.58
CA ALA A 30 -4.12 3.76 -7.95
C ALA A 30 -4.16 3.41 -6.45
N HIS A 31 -3.10 2.79 -5.95
CA HIS A 31 -3.00 2.37 -4.56
C HIS A 31 -1.62 2.76 -4.02
N ILE A 32 -1.60 3.19 -2.77
CA ILE A 32 -0.38 3.42 -1.99
C ILE A 32 -0.52 2.67 -0.67
N ALA A 33 0.61 2.27 -0.08
CA ALA A 33 0.61 1.57 1.20
C ALA A 33 -0.23 2.31 2.25
N ALA A 34 -1.04 1.56 3.01
CA ALA A 34 -2.01 2.05 4.00
C ALA A 34 -3.23 2.84 3.49
N MET A 35 -3.43 3.04 2.17
CA MET A 35 -4.70 3.55 1.65
C MET A 35 -5.84 2.54 1.92
N PRO A 36 -7.06 2.95 2.32
CA PRO A 36 -7.60 4.32 2.43
C PRO A 36 -7.58 4.90 3.85
N ALA A 37 -6.64 4.49 4.71
CA ALA A 37 -6.58 5.00 6.09
C ALA A 37 -6.39 6.53 6.11
N PRO A 38 -6.95 7.24 7.12
CA PRO A 38 -6.66 8.66 7.34
C PRO A 38 -5.15 8.91 7.44
N PRO A 39 -4.63 10.06 6.98
CA PRO A 39 -3.20 10.33 6.94
C PRO A 39 -2.48 10.11 8.28
N GLU A 40 -3.09 10.53 9.39
CA GLU A 40 -2.56 10.37 10.73
C GLU A 40 -2.39 8.89 11.13
N ILE A 41 -3.30 8.02 10.70
CA ILE A 41 -3.21 6.57 10.93
C ILE A 41 -2.21 5.93 9.97
N ALA A 42 -2.23 6.32 8.69
CA ALA A 42 -1.32 5.80 7.68
C ALA A 42 0.16 6.06 8.05
N VAL A 43 0.46 7.24 8.57
CA VAL A 43 1.80 7.59 9.06
C VAL A 43 2.23 6.69 10.22
N GLN A 44 1.31 6.39 11.15
CA GLN A 44 1.62 5.49 12.28
C GLN A 44 1.85 4.05 11.81
N ILE A 45 1.00 3.52 10.91
CA ILE A 45 1.17 2.18 10.30
C ILE A 45 2.57 2.04 9.68
N TYR A 46 3.02 3.09 8.97
CA TYR A 46 4.33 3.10 8.34
C TYR A 46 5.46 3.18 9.37
N ASN A 47 5.41 4.16 10.27
CA ASN A 47 6.47 4.42 11.26
C ASN A 47 6.64 3.27 12.26
N ARG A 48 5.55 2.59 12.64
CA ARG A 48 5.59 1.42 13.53
C ARG A 48 5.94 0.13 12.80
N GLY A 49 5.98 0.15 11.46
CA GLY A 49 6.22 -1.06 10.67
C GLY A 49 5.15 -2.13 10.89
N THR A 50 3.88 -1.75 10.98
CA THR A 50 2.79 -2.68 11.31
C THR A 50 2.69 -3.80 10.26
N MET A 51 2.68 -3.47 8.96
CA MET A 51 2.59 -4.45 7.88
C MET A 51 3.75 -5.48 7.85
N PRO A 52 5.04 -5.08 7.90
CA PRO A 52 6.12 -6.08 7.97
C PRO A 52 6.08 -6.89 9.27
N THR A 53 5.61 -6.31 10.38
CA THR A 53 5.42 -7.05 11.63
C THR A 53 4.31 -8.11 11.52
N MET A 54 3.22 -7.82 10.82
CA MET A 54 2.18 -8.83 10.50
C MET A 54 2.80 -10.02 9.77
N LEU A 55 3.62 -9.77 8.74
CA LEU A 55 4.29 -10.83 7.98
C LEU A 55 5.27 -11.62 8.87
N ALA A 56 6.05 -10.94 9.71
CA ALA A 56 6.97 -11.59 10.64
C ALA A 56 6.23 -12.53 11.61
N LYS A 57 5.07 -12.10 12.13
CA LYS A 57 4.22 -12.92 13.01
C LYS A 57 3.67 -14.16 12.31
N LEU A 58 3.18 -14.02 11.07
CA LEU A 58 2.78 -15.16 10.24
C LEU A 58 3.96 -16.13 10.05
N LYS A 59 5.16 -15.61 9.75
CA LYS A 59 6.37 -16.44 9.60
C LYS A 59 6.83 -17.10 10.89
N SER A 60 6.51 -16.53 12.06
CA SER A 60 6.75 -17.17 13.36
C SER A 60 5.72 -18.23 13.75
N GLY A 61 4.71 -18.51 12.91
CA GLY A 61 3.74 -19.57 13.12
C GLY A 61 2.41 -19.13 13.74
N GLN A 62 2.13 -17.83 13.84
CA GLN A 62 0.81 -17.35 14.23
C GLN A 62 -0.21 -17.57 13.09
N SER A 63 -1.46 -17.84 13.43
CA SER A 63 -2.54 -17.90 12.44
C SER A 63 -2.87 -16.51 11.90
N ILE A 64 -3.55 -16.47 10.74
CA ILE A 64 -4.02 -15.21 10.16
C ILE A 64 -4.91 -14.45 11.15
N ASP A 65 -5.83 -15.13 11.83
CA ASP A 65 -6.73 -14.51 12.80
C ASP A 65 -6.00 -13.89 13.99
N GLN A 66 -4.95 -14.55 14.50
CA GLN A 66 -4.10 -14.01 15.56
C GLN A 66 -3.38 -12.73 15.12
N VAL A 67 -2.88 -12.71 13.90
CA VAL A 67 -2.20 -11.54 13.34
C VAL A 67 -3.17 -10.40 13.09
N LEU A 68 -4.38 -10.68 12.63
CA LEU A 68 -5.44 -9.68 12.44
C LEU A 68 -5.91 -9.09 13.77
N SER A 69 -6.06 -9.91 14.82
CA SER A 69 -6.38 -9.45 16.16
C SER A 69 -5.31 -8.49 16.69
N TRP A 70 -4.04 -8.90 16.62
CA TRP A 70 -2.93 -8.04 17.03
C TRP A 70 -2.87 -6.73 16.23
N ALA A 71 -3.03 -6.80 14.90
CA ALA A 71 -3.02 -5.59 14.07
C ALA A 71 -4.16 -4.64 14.42
N SER A 72 -5.33 -5.17 14.78
CA SER A 72 -6.48 -4.36 15.24
C SER A 72 -6.15 -3.65 16.56
N ASP A 73 -5.55 -4.36 17.52
CA ASP A 73 -5.12 -3.78 18.80
C ASP A 73 -4.07 -2.66 18.60
N GLU A 74 -3.13 -2.83 17.66
CA GLU A 74 -2.15 -1.79 17.30
C GLU A 74 -2.85 -0.55 16.71
N LEU A 75 -3.82 -0.74 15.82
CA LEU A 75 -4.56 0.36 15.19
C LEU A 75 -5.38 1.14 16.23
N GLU A 76 -6.00 0.46 17.20
CA GLU A 76 -6.63 1.12 18.34
C GLU A 76 -5.62 1.88 19.20
N GLY A 77 -4.39 1.38 19.31
CA GLY A 77 -3.30 2.07 20.00
C GLY A 77 -2.90 3.39 19.33
N PHE A 78 -3.14 3.55 18.03
CA PHE A 78 -2.81 4.78 17.30
C PHE A 78 -3.81 5.91 17.53
N THR A 79 -5.01 5.59 18.02
CA THR A 79 -6.08 6.56 18.27
C THR A 79 -6.19 6.97 19.75
N ARG A 80 -5.39 6.38 20.65
CA ARG A 80 -5.34 6.68 22.08
C ARG A 80 -4.39 7.83 22.43
#